data_AF-A0A2J8SA97-F1
#
_entry.id   AF-A0A2J8SA97-F1
#
_cell.length_a   1.000
_cell.length_b   1.000
_cell.length_c   1.000
_cell.angle_alpha   90.00
_cell.angle_beta   90.00
_cell.angle_gamma   90.00
#
_symmetry.space_group_name_H-M   'P 1'
#
loop_
_entity.id
_entity.type
_entity.pdbx_description
1 polymer ?
#
loop_
_entity_poly.entity_id
_entity_poly.type
_entity_poly.pdbx_seq_one_letter_code
_entity_poly.pdbx_strand_id
1 'polypeptide(L)'
;KLFWYQVHFDMHVRTHTREHLYYCSQCHYSSITKNCLKRHVIQKHSNILLKCPTDGCDYSTPDKYKLQAHLKVHTALVFGGGSCNTVNECLFLQILI
;
A
#
# COMPACT_ATOMS: atom_id res chain seq x y z
N LYS A 1 -12.92 -20.77 -7.49
CA LYS A 1 -12.53 -20.22 -6.17
C LYS A 1 -13.64 -20.56 -5.17
N LEU A 2 -13.32 -21.14 -4.01
CA LEU A 2 -14.27 -21.32 -2.91
C LEU A 2 -14.24 -20.08 -2.03
N PHE A 3 -15.41 -19.54 -1.69
CA PHE A 3 -15.56 -18.36 -0.84
C PHE A 3 -16.39 -18.71 0.39
N TRP A 4 -15.85 -18.38 1.55
CA TRP A 4 -16.46 -18.69 2.84
C TRP A 4 -17.51 -17.66 3.26
N TYR A 5 -17.46 -16.46 2.66
CA TYR A 5 -18.34 -15.34 2.98
C TYR A 5 -18.91 -14.74 1.70
N GLN A 6 -20.20 -14.41 1.72
CA GLN A 6 -20.92 -13.86 0.57
C GLN A 6 -20.29 -12.57 0.06
N VAL A 7 -19.83 -11.68 0.95
CA VAL A 7 -19.15 -10.44 0.58
C VAL A 7 -17.88 -10.65 -0.27
N HIS A 8 -17.15 -11.75 -0.03
CA HIS A 8 -15.96 -12.08 -0.83
C HIS A 8 -16.33 -12.66 -2.19
N PHE A 9 -17.41 -13.44 -2.24
CA PHE A 9 -17.98 -13.93 -3.49
C PHE A 9 -18.49 -12.77 -4.35
N ASP A 10 -19.27 -11.85 -3.79
CA ASP A 10 -19.81 -10.69 -4.51
C ASP A 10 -18.69 -9.79 -5.04
N MET A 11 -17.65 -9.53 -4.23
CA MET A 11 -16.47 -8.80 -4.67
C MET A 11 -15.75 -9.52 -5.83
N HIS A 12 -15.66 -10.85 -5.78
CA HIS A 12 -15.06 -11.63 -6.86
C HIS A 12 -15.89 -11.55 -8.14
N VAL A 13 -17.21 -11.70 -8.06
CA VAL A 13 -18.09 -11.62 -9.24
C VAL A 13 -17.95 -10.26 -9.94
N ARG A 14 -17.81 -9.16 -9.18
CA ARG A 14 -17.56 -7.82 -9.74
C ARG A 14 -16.28 -7.72 -10.59
N THR A 15 -15.31 -8.61 -10.38
CA THR A 15 -14.10 -8.67 -11.24
C THR A 15 -14.39 -9.20 -12.64
N HIS A 16 -15.45 -10.01 -12.80
CA HIS A 16 -15.88 -10.54 -14.09
C HIS A 16 -16.85 -9.60 -14.80
N THR A 17 -17.72 -8.91 -14.06
CA THR A 17 -18.73 -8.00 -14.64
C THR A 17 -18.15 -6.67 -15.11
N ARG A 18 -16.89 -6.35 -14.77
CA ARG A 18 -16.24 -5.03 -14.99
C ARG A 18 -17.06 -3.86 -14.41
N GLU A 19 -17.90 -4.11 -13.43
CA GLU A 19 -18.58 -3.05 -12.69
C GLU A 19 -17.59 -2.39 -11.74
N HIS A 20 -16.95 -1.34 -12.22
CA HIS A 20 -16.10 -0.51 -11.38
C HIS A 20 -16.97 0.49 -10.64
N LEU A 21 -16.85 0.50 -9.31
CA LEU A 21 -17.66 1.33 -8.42
C LEU A 21 -16.95 2.63 -8.03
N TYR A 22 -15.63 2.69 -8.21
CA TYR A 22 -14.80 3.80 -7.76
C TYR A 22 -13.93 4.28 -8.91
N TYR A 23 -14.17 5.51 -9.33
CA TYR A 23 -13.48 6.15 -10.44
C TYR A 23 -12.49 7.19 -9.93
N CYS A 24 -11.34 7.28 -10.58
CA CYS A 24 -10.41 8.37 -10.34
C CYS A 24 -10.94 9.66 -10.96
N SER A 25 -10.85 10.77 -10.24
CA SER A 25 -11.22 12.09 -10.77
C SER A 25 -10.13 12.71 -11.66
N GLN A 26 -8.92 12.15 -11.66
CA GLN A 26 -7.75 12.71 -12.34
C GLN A 26 -7.31 11.90 -13.58
N CYS A 27 -7.86 10.70 -13.78
CA CYS A 27 -7.61 9.88 -14.97
C CYS A 27 -8.73 8.88 -15.21
N HIS A 28 -8.65 8.12 -16.30
CA HIS A 28 -9.63 7.09 -16.68
C HIS A 28 -9.54 5.79 -15.85
N TYR A 29 -8.80 5.77 -14.75
CA TYR A 29 -8.66 4.59 -13.91
C TYR A 29 -9.92 4.35 -13.06
N SER A 30 -10.31 3.09 -12.93
CA SER A 30 -11.45 2.69 -12.13
C SER A 30 -11.15 1.40 -11.35
N SER A 31 -11.84 1.21 -10.22
CA SER A 31 -11.59 0.14 -9.27
C SER A 31 -12.90 -0.39 -8.67
N ILE A 32 -12.88 -1.67 -8.30
CA ILE A 32 -14.00 -2.35 -7.62
C ILE A 32 -14.02 -2.02 -6.12
N THR A 33 -12.88 -1.64 -5.54
CA THR A 33 -12.77 -1.31 -4.11
C THR A 33 -12.21 0.10 -3.88
N LYS A 34 -12.67 0.75 -2.80
CA LYS A 34 -12.18 2.08 -2.38
C LYS A 34 -10.68 2.09 -2.11
N ASN A 35 -10.17 1.04 -1.46
CA ASN A 35 -8.75 0.95 -1.08
C ASN A 35 -7.83 0.94 -2.31
N CYS A 36 -8.20 0.20 -3.36
CA CYS A 36 -7.46 0.19 -4.62
C CYS A 36 -7.46 1.57 -5.30
N LEU A 37 -8.57 2.32 -5.26
CA LEU A 37 -8.62 3.68 -5.79
C LEU A 37 -7.72 4.63 -4.97
N LYS A 38 -7.79 4.59 -3.63
CA LYS A 38 -6.93 5.39 -2.75
C LYS A 38 -5.44 5.15 -3.04
N ARG A 39 -5.04 3.87 -3.12
CA ARG A 39 -3.66 3.50 -3.47
C ARG A 39 -3.27 4.04 -4.84
N HIS A 40 -4.14 3.90 -5.84
CA HIS A 40 -3.89 4.44 -7.18
C HIS A 40 -3.64 5.96 -7.16
N VAL A 41 -4.50 6.72 -6.47
CA VAL A 41 -4.35 8.17 -6.35
C VAL A 41 -3.01 8.52 -5.71
N ILE A 42 -2.62 7.86 -4.61
CA ILE A 42 -1.32 8.08 -3.98
C ILE A 42 -0.16 7.78 -4.95
N GLN A 43 -0.27 6.71 -5.74
CA GLN A 43 0.81 6.26 -6.62
C GLN A 43 0.97 7.05 -7.91
N LYS A 44 -0.12 7.63 -8.43
CA LYS A 44 -0.15 8.23 -9.78
C LYS A 44 -0.42 9.71 -9.78
N HIS A 45 -1.11 10.21 -8.76
CA HIS A 45 -1.64 11.56 -8.71
C HIS A 45 -1.17 12.33 -7.49
N SER A 46 -0.67 11.63 -6.47
CA SER A 46 0.02 12.25 -5.36
C SER A 46 1.51 12.32 -5.64
N ASN A 47 2.12 13.45 -5.29
CA ASN A 47 3.58 13.61 -5.26
C ASN A 47 4.16 13.18 -3.90
N ILE A 48 3.37 12.51 -3.07
CA ILE A 48 3.80 11.98 -1.78
C ILE A 48 4.60 10.71 -2.00
N LEU A 49 5.88 10.76 -1.65
CA LEU A 49 6.79 9.62 -1.66
C LEU A 49 7.05 9.16 -0.22
N LEU A 50 6.97 7.86 0.00
CA LEU A 50 7.41 7.23 1.23
C LEU A 50 8.93 7.03 1.14
N LYS A 51 9.68 7.70 2.01
CA LYS A 51 11.14 7.56 2.09
C LYS A 51 11.51 6.36 2.95
N CYS A 52 12.67 5.77 2.66
CA CYS A 52 13.25 4.76 3.53
C CYS A 52 13.59 5.39 4.89
N PRO A 53 13.21 4.76 6.02
CA PRO A 53 13.58 5.23 7.35
C PRO A 53 15.03 4.93 7.74
N THR A 54 15.77 4.15 6.94
CA THR A 54 17.17 3.81 7.23
C THR A 54 18.09 4.99 6.89
N ASP A 55 18.92 5.39 7.85
CA ASP A 55 19.89 6.47 7.68
C ASP A 55 20.89 6.14 6.56
N GLY A 56 21.16 7.09 5.68
CA GLY A 56 22.01 6.91 4.50
C GLY A 56 21.36 6.18 3.32
N CYS A 57 20.04 5.94 3.34
CA CYS A 57 19.32 5.36 2.20
C CYS A 57 18.40 6.39 1.51
N ASP A 58 18.73 6.77 0.28
CA ASP A 58 17.95 7.72 -0.52
C ASP A 58 16.72 7.10 -1.22
N TYR A 59 16.39 5.84 -0.94
CA TYR A 59 15.28 5.16 -1.58
C TYR A 59 13.93 5.78 -1.20
N SER A 60 13.10 6.08 -2.19
CA SER A 60 11.75 6.59 -1.97
C SER A 60 10.77 6.04 -3.01
N THR A 61 9.52 5.82 -2.59
CA THR A 61 8.49 5.23 -3.44
C THR A 61 7.09 5.62 -2.96
N PRO A 62 6.10 5.86 -3.84
CA PRO A 62 4.74 6.09 -3.41
C PRO A 62 3.99 4.78 -3.07
N ASP A 63 4.63 3.61 -3.23
CA ASP A 63 4.04 2.30 -2.98
C ASP A 63 4.56 1.68 -1.67
N LYS A 64 3.65 1.51 -0.71
CA LYS A 64 3.91 0.86 0.58
C LYS A 64 4.48 -0.55 0.44
N TYR A 65 4.00 -1.34 -0.52
CA TYR A 65 4.46 -2.72 -0.70
C TYR A 65 5.89 -2.76 -1.26
N LYS A 66 6.24 -1.81 -2.13
CA LYS A 66 7.62 -1.67 -2.63
C LYS A 66 8.57 -1.22 -1.52
N LEU A 67 8.15 -0.27 -0.67
CA LEU A 67 8.94 0.13 0.49
C LEU A 67 9.17 -1.06 1.43
N GLN A 68 8.12 -1.81 1.76
CA GLN A 68 8.22 -3.01 2.61
C GLN A 68 9.14 -4.09 2.01
N ALA A 69 9.08 -4.29 0.69
CA ALA A 69 10.01 -5.19 0.01
C ALA A 69 11.45 -4.67 0.06
N HIS A 70 11.66 -3.37 -0.14
CA HIS A 70 12.97 -2.72 -0.04
C HIS A 70 13.56 -2.81 1.37
N LEU A 71 12.76 -2.64 2.42
CA LEU A 71 13.21 -2.77 3.82
C LEU A 71 13.85 -4.14 4.11
N LYS A 72 13.46 -5.18 3.38
CA LYS A 72 14.09 -6.51 3.52
C LYS A 72 15.57 -6.51 3.17
N VAL A 73 16.00 -5.63 2.27
CA VAL A 73 17.41 -5.46 1.89
C VAL A 73 18.23 -4.96 3.08
N HIS A 74 17.67 -4.07 3.90
CA HIS A 74 18.31 -3.61 5.12
C HIS A 74 18.31 -4.70 6.20
N THR A 75 17.20 -5.45 6.37
CA THR A 75 17.15 -6.52 7.38
C THR A 75 18.05 -7.71 7.08
N ALA A 76 18.40 -7.97 5.82
CA ALA A 76 19.36 -9.02 5.46
C ALA A 76 20.80 -8.72 5.96
N LEU A 77 21.09 -7.46 6.31
CA LEU A 77 22.38 -7.02 6.85
C LEU A 77 22.38 -6.80 8.37
N VAL A 78 21.26 -7.02 9.07
CA VAL A 78 21.12 -6.69 10.50
C VAL A 78 20.82 -7.95 11.31
N PHE A 79 21.87 -8.72 11.60
CA PHE A 79 21.91 -9.68 12.72
C PHE A 79 22.87 -9.25 13.84
N GLY A 80 23.41 -8.04 13.80
CA GLY A 80 24.30 -7.51 14.83
C GLY A 80 23.84 -6.16 15.35
N GLY A 81 23.34 -6.12 16.59
CA GLY A 81 23.18 -4.88 17.37
C GLY A 81 21.74 -4.44 17.53
N GLY A 82 21.15 -4.79 18.67
CA GLY A 82 19.81 -4.36 19.05
C GLY A 82 19.75 -2.89 19.46
N SER A 83 18.65 -2.25 19.08
CA SER A 83 17.80 -1.50 20.00
C SER A 83 16.36 -1.60 19.51
N CYS A 84 15.47 -1.74 20.48
CA CYS A 84 14.15 -2.31 20.36
C CYS A 84 13.08 -1.22 20.28
N ASN A 85 11.98 -1.57 19.60
CA ASN A 85 10.60 -1.18 19.87
C ASN A 85 10.12 0.24 19.50
N THR A 86 9.35 0.32 18.41
CA THR A 86 7.99 0.93 18.30
C THR A 86 7.61 1.37 16.87
N VAL A 87 8.23 0.85 15.81
CA VAL A 87 7.79 1.25 14.45
C VAL A 87 6.47 0.62 13.99
N ASN A 88 5.88 -0.29 14.77
CA ASN A 88 4.51 -0.79 14.53
C ASN A 88 3.41 0.13 15.09
N GLU A 89 3.73 1.14 15.90
CA GLU A 89 2.75 2.11 16.40
C GLU A 89 2.84 3.49 15.71
N CYS A 90 3.96 3.80 15.04
CA CYS A 90 4.14 5.12 14.40
C CYS A 90 3.71 5.19 12.92
N LEU A 91 3.50 4.04 12.26
CA LEU A 91 3.04 4.00 10.86
C LEU A 91 1.53 4.26 10.69
N PHE A 92 0.77 4.35 11.79
CA PHE A 92 -0.68 4.56 11.75
C PHE A 92 -1.12 6.03 11.91
N LEU A 93 -0.28 6.91 12.47
CA LEU A 93 -0.68 8.30 12.77
C LEU A 93 -0.43 9.30 11.63
N GLN A 94 0.30 8.94 10.58
CA GLN A 94 0.58 9.86 9.47
C GLN A 94 -0.30 9.63 8.21
N ILE A 95 -1.43 8.91 8.34
CA ILE A 95 -2.36 8.65 7.21
C ILE A 95 -3.79 9.17 7.50
N LEU A 96 -4.00 9.93 8.57
CA LEU A 96 -5.29 10.60 8.86
C LEU A 96 -5.20 12.11 8.65
N ILE A 97 -5.27 12.53 7.38
CA ILE A 97 -5.95 13.75 6.89
C ILE A 97 -6.60 13.39 5.55
#